data_AF-A0A5N0T6Z5-F1
#
_entry.id   AF-A0A5N0T6Z5-F1
#
_cell.length_a   1.000
_cell.length_b   1.000
_cell.length_c   1.000
_cell.angle_alpha   90.00
_cell.angle_beta   90.00
_cell.angle_gamma   90.00
#
_symmetry.space_group_name_H-M   'P 1'
#
loop_
_entity.id
_entity.type
_entity.pdbx_description
1 polymer ?
#
loop_
_entity_poly.entity_id
_entity_poly.type
_entity_poly.pdbx_seq_one_letter_code
_entity_poly.pdbx_strand_id
1 'polypeptide(L)'
;MPKSIKRTYSRYSRDATALLGGLIRAARKERKLTAQELADRAGISRGLLQRIEKGDLKCEIGAVFEVATLVGVRLFDSDEPTLARHLGQTRDKLALLPKSVRKKRATVQDDF
;
A
#
# COMPACT_ATOMS: atom_id res chain seq x y z
N MET A 1 19.44 -17.77 -0.81
CA MET A 1 18.16 -17.02 -0.92
C MET A 1 17.69 -16.64 0.47
N PRO A 2 17.27 -15.39 0.73
CA PRO A 2 16.76 -15.01 2.04
C PRO A 2 15.50 -15.84 2.39
N LYS A 3 15.40 -16.22 3.67
CA LYS A 3 14.34 -17.10 4.19
C LYS A 3 12.97 -16.42 4.01
N SER A 4 12.02 -17.10 3.36
CA SER A 4 10.66 -16.58 3.19
C SER A 4 9.96 -16.47 4.55
N ILE A 5 9.81 -15.24 5.06
CA ILE A 5 9.03 -14.98 6.28
C ILE A 5 7.55 -15.26 5.99
N LYS A 6 6.95 -16.24 6.69
CA LYS A 6 5.50 -16.45 6.65
C LYS A 6 4.82 -15.36 7.47
N ARG A 7 4.19 -14.39 6.79
CA ARG A 7 3.35 -13.37 7.42
C ARG A 7 1.90 -13.82 7.47
N THR A 8 1.26 -13.60 8.61
CA THR A 8 -0.19 -13.76 8.75
C THR A 8 -0.85 -12.45 8.32
N TYR A 9 -1.67 -12.52 7.27
CA TYR A 9 -2.47 -11.39 6.80
C TYR A 9 -3.89 -11.53 7.32
N SER A 10 -4.42 -10.43 7.88
CA SER A 10 -5.82 -10.35 8.28
C SER A 10 -6.74 -10.51 7.07
N ARG A 11 -8.00 -10.85 7.34
CA ARG A 11 -9.04 -10.88 6.30
C ARG A 11 -9.16 -9.53 5.59
N TYR A 12 -9.17 -8.43 6.37
CA TYR A 12 -9.20 -7.07 5.83
C TYR A 12 -8.07 -6.83 4.81
N SER A 13 -6.82 -7.19 5.12
CA SER A 13 -5.71 -6.97 4.20
C SER A 13 -5.89 -7.76 2.89
N ARG A 14 -6.40 -8.99 2.96
CA ARG A 14 -6.67 -9.82 1.77
C ARG A 14 -7.77 -9.19 0.91
N ASP A 15 -8.87 -8.82 1.55
CA ASP A 15 -10.04 -8.24 0.87
C ASP A 15 -9.69 -6.89 0.25
N ALA A 16 -8.97 -6.01 0.97
CA ALA A 16 -8.53 -4.71 0.49
C ALA A 16 -7.58 -4.83 -0.71
N THR A 17 -6.63 -5.77 -0.67
CA THR A 17 -5.65 -5.94 -1.77
C THR A 17 -6.31 -6.59 -2.99
N ALA A 18 -7.26 -7.52 -2.79
CA ALA A 18 -8.07 -8.09 -3.86
C ALA A 18 -8.95 -7.02 -4.54
N LEU A 19 -9.60 -6.16 -3.75
CA LEU A 19 -10.38 -5.04 -4.24
C LEU A 19 -9.51 -4.08 -5.06
N LEU A 20 -8.37 -3.65 -4.51
CA LEU A 20 -7.44 -2.75 -5.19
C LEU A 20 -6.93 -3.34 -6.52
N GLY A 21 -6.51 -4.61 -6.52
CA GLY A 21 -6.08 -5.30 -7.73
C GLY A 21 -7.20 -5.40 -8.78
N GLY A 22 -8.44 -5.64 -8.33
CA GLY A 22 -9.64 -5.64 -9.18
C GLY A 22 -9.91 -4.28 -9.81
N LEU A 23 -9.86 -3.19 -9.02
CA LEU A 23 -10.05 -1.81 -9.50
C LEU A 23 -8.99 -1.44 -10.55
N ILE A 24 -7.73 -1.76 -10.30
CA ILE A 24 -6.63 -1.53 -11.25
C ILE A 24 -6.91 -2.26 -12.57
N ARG A 25 -7.29 -3.54 -12.49
CA ARG A 25 -7.57 -4.36 -13.67
C ARG A 25 -8.77 -3.85 -14.46
N ALA A 26 -9.82 -3.40 -13.77
CA ALA A 26 -11.00 -2.81 -14.38
C ALA A 26 -10.64 -1.50 -15.12
N ALA A 27 -10.00 -0.57 -14.42
CA ALA A 27 -9.60 0.72 -14.98
C ALA A 27 -8.64 0.57 -16.17
N ARG A 28 -7.70 -0.40 -16.11
CA ARG A 28 -6.84 -0.71 -17.25
C ARG A 28 -7.65 -1.13 -18.49
N LYS A 29 -8.65 -2.01 -18.31
CA LYS A 29 -9.50 -2.49 -19.40
C LYS A 29 -10.40 -1.40 -19.95
N GLU A 30 -10.98 -0.56 -19.09
CA GLU A 30 -11.78 0.61 -19.50
C GLU A 30 -10.97 1.57 -20.38
N ARG A 31 -9.69 1.74 -20.05
CA ARG A 31 -8.73 2.53 -20.84
C ARG A 31 -8.16 1.80 -22.06
N LYS A 32 -8.60 0.56 -22.33
CA LYS A 32 -8.13 -0.30 -23.44
C LYS A 32 -6.62 -0.56 -23.44
N LEU A 33 -5.98 -0.56 -22.27
CA LEU A 33 -4.56 -0.84 -22.13
C LEU A 33 -4.32 -2.34 -21.97
N THR A 34 -3.33 -2.87 -22.67
CA THR A 34 -2.79 -4.21 -22.43
C THR A 34 -2.00 -4.25 -21.13
N ALA A 35 -1.81 -5.46 -20.60
CA ALA A 35 -0.96 -5.64 -19.42
C ALA A 35 0.51 -5.28 -19.69
N GLN A 36 0.98 -5.39 -20.94
CA GLN A 36 2.35 -4.99 -21.26
C GLN A 36 2.48 -3.47 -21.26
N GLU A 37 1.58 -2.75 -21.94
CA GLU A 37 1.63 -1.28 -22.01
C GLU A 37 1.57 -0.61 -20.64
N LEU A 38 0.71 -1.08 -19.72
CA LEU A 38 0.66 -0.52 -18.38
C LEU A 38 1.93 -0.86 -17.58
N ALA A 39 2.48 -2.07 -17.75
CA ALA A 39 3.71 -2.46 -17.09
C ALA A 39 4.90 -1.61 -17.56
N ASP A 40 5.00 -1.35 -18.87
CA ASP A 40 6.04 -0.50 -19.45
C ASP A 40 5.94 0.95 -18.93
N ARG A 41 4.73 1.51 -18.87
CA ARG A 41 4.49 2.85 -18.32
C ARG A 41 4.85 2.96 -16.83
N ALA A 42 4.64 1.88 -16.08
CA ALA A 42 5.00 1.80 -14.67
C ALA A 42 6.47 1.41 -14.43
N GLY A 43 7.26 1.13 -15.48
CA GLY A 43 8.65 0.69 -15.35
C GLY A 43 8.81 -0.67 -14.65
N ILE A 44 7.84 -1.57 -14.80
CA ILE A 44 7.83 -2.90 -14.15
C ILE A 44 7.68 -4.05 -15.14
N SER A 45 7.93 -5.27 -14.69
CA SER A 45 7.64 -6.45 -15.51
C SER A 45 6.13 -6.71 -15.61
N ARG A 46 5.70 -7.24 -16.76
CA ARG A 46 4.32 -7.73 -16.97
C ARG A 46 3.89 -8.75 -15.91
N GLY A 47 4.81 -9.60 -15.46
CA GLY A 47 4.56 -10.56 -14.39
C GLY A 47 4.26 -9.90 -13.04
N LEU A 48 4.96 -8.81 -12.69
CA LEU A 48 4.64 -8.02 -11.51
C LEU A 48 3.26 -7.38 -11.63
N LEU A 49 2.92 -6.78 -12.77
CA LEU A 49 1.59 -6.20 -12.99
C LEU A 49 0.48 -7.25 -12.78
N GLN A 50 0.64 -8.45 -13.34
CA GLN A 50 -0.35 -9.52 -13.16
C GLN A 50 -0.53 -9.95 -11.70
N ARG A 51 0.55 -9.93 -10.90
CA ARG A 51 0.45 -10.21 -9.45
C ARG A 51 -0.26 -9.08 -8.71
N ILE A 52 0.01 -7.83 -9.07
CA ILE A 52 -0.69 -6.66 -8.54
C ILE A 52 -2.19 -6.76 -8.83
N GLU A 53 -2.59 -7.04 -10.07
CA GLU A 53 -4.00 -7.19 -10.45
C GLU A 53 -4.71 -8.37 -9.76
N LYS A 54 -3.94 -9.36 -9.29
CA LYS A 54 -4.45 -10.51 -8.52
C LYS A 54 -4.47 -10.24 -7.01
N GLY A 55 -4.01 -9.07 -6.58
CA GLY A 55 -3.96 -8.68 -5.17
C GLY A 55 -2.87 -9.41 -4.36
N ASP A 56 -1.72 -9.73 -4.98
CA ASP A 56 -0.61 -10.34 -4.27
C ASP A 56 0.00 -9.37 -3.23
N LEU A 57 -0.19 -9.72 -1.96
CA LEU A 57 0.29 -9.00 -0.77
C LEU A 57 1.83 -8.91 -0.67
N LYS A 58 2.57 -9.62 -1.51
CA LYS A 58 4.04 -9.52 -1.60
C LYS A 58 4.52 -8.47 -2.60
N CYS A 59 3.63 -7.84 -3.36
CA CYS A 59 4.03 -6.74 -4.24
C CYS A 59 4.44 -5.52 -3.42
N GLU A 60 5.45 -4.80 -3.91
CA GLU A 60 5.90 -3.57 -3.28
C GLU A 60 4.81 -2.50 -3.38
N ILE A 61 4.53 -1.83 -2.25
CA ILE A 61 3.46 -0.83 -2.17
C ILE A 61 3.66 0.32 -3.16
N GLY A 62 4.92 0.71 -3.42
CA GLY A 62 5.26 1.74 -4.41
C GLY A 62 4.83 1.36 -5.82
N ALA A 63 5.15 0.13 -6.27
CA ALA A 63 4.74 -0.36 -7.58
C ALA A 63 3.21 -0.46 -7.70
N VAL A 64 2.52 -0.86 -6.63
CA VAL A 64 1.05 -0.89 -6.60
C VAL A 64 0.47 0.52 -6.76
N PHE A 65 0.99 1.52 -6.04
CA PHE A 65 0.53 2.90 -6.13
C PHE A 65 0.83 3.54 -7.48
N GLU A 66 1.98 3.25 -8.08
CA GLU A 66 2.33 3.76 -9.40
C GLU A 66 1.35 3.26 -10.45
N VAL A 67 1.15 1.94 -10.52
CA VAL A 67 0.19 1.32 -11.43
C VAL A 67 -1.22 1.86 -11.20
N ALA A 68 -1.65 1.97 -9.94
CA ALA A 68 -2.99 2.45 -9.59
C ALA A 68 -3.18 3.92 -10.02
N THR A 69 -2.18 4.77 -9.81
CA THR A 69 -2.21 6.18 -10.22
C THR A 69 -2.29 6.32 -11.74
N LEU A 70 -1.52 5.55 -12.50
CA LEU A 70 -1.53 5.56 -13.96
C LEU A 70 -2.90 5.20 -14.57
N VAL A 71 -3.70 4.40 -13.88
CA VAL A 71 -5.07 4.06 -14.29
C VAL A 71 -6.16 4.88 -13.59
N GLY A 72 -5.78 5.83 -12.73
CA GLY A 72 -6.70 6.75 -12.04
C GLY A 72 -7.31 6.22 -10.74
N VAL A 73 -6.78 5.12 -10.19
CA VAL A 73 -7.16 4.58 -8.87
C VAL A 73 -6.19 5.15 -7.83
N ARG A 74 -6.41 6.39 -7.39
CA ARG A 74 -5.55 7.06 -6.41
C ARG A 74 -5.95 6.65 -4.99
N LEU A 75 -4.97 6.36 -4.13
CA LEU A 75 -5.23 6.04 -2.72
C LEU A 75 -5.81 7.23 -1.95
N PHE A 76 -5.27 8.41 -2.20
CA PHE A 76 -5.77 9.66 -1.66
C PHE A 76 -6.38 10.44 -2.82
N ASP A 77 -7.70 10.67 -2.79
CA ASP A 77 -8.40 11.45 -3.80
C ASP A 77 -8.19 12.95 -3.57
N SER A 78 -6.92 13.35 -3.68
CA SER A 78 -6.44 14.70 -3.47
C SER A 78 -5.64 15.11 -4.69
N ASP A 79 -5.87 16.33 -5.17
CA ASP A 79 -4.91 16.99 -6.04
C ASP A 79 -3.56 17.17 -5.32
N GLU A 80 -2.50 17.42 -6.09
CA GLU A 80 -1.14 17.60 -5.57
C GLU A 80 -1.04 18.62 -4.42
N PRO A 81 -1.68 19.82 -4.48
CA PRO A 81 -1.63 20.76 -3.36
C PRO A 81 -2.34 20.25 -2.11
N THR A 82 -3.44 19.52 -2.24
CA THR A 82 -4.13 18.93 -1.08
C THR A 82 -3.29 17.83 -0.42
N LEU A 83 -2.60 16.99 -1.21
CA LEU A 83 -1.71 15.96 -0.67
C LEU A 83 -0.53 16.57 0.09
N ALA A 84 0.10 17.61 -0.47
CA ALA A 84 1.18 18.35 0.19
C ALA A 84 0.73 18.94 1.54
N ARG A 85 -0.48 19.51 1.59
CA ARG A 85 -1.07 20.03 2.83
C ARG A 85 -1.30 18.92 3.86
N HIS A 86 -1.87 17.78 3.46
CA HIS A 86 -2.06 16.63 4.37
C HIS A 86 -0.72 16.10 4.91
N LEU A 87 0.33 16.09 4.09
CA LEU A 87 1.68 15.72 4.53
C LEU A 87 2.22 16.73 5.56
N GLY A 88 2.06 18.03 5.34
CA GLY A 88 2.43 19.08 6.31
C GLY A 88 1.72 18.89 7.65
N GLN A 89 0.39 18.80 7.62
CA GLN A 89 -0.43 18.59 8.82
C GLN A 89 -0.06 17.30 9.57
N THR A 90 0.25 16.23 8.84
CA THR A 90 0.69 14.97 9.45
C THR A 90 2.05 15.12 10.13
N ARG A 91 3.00 15.84 9.51
CA ARG A 91 4.31 16.13 10.11
C ARG A 91 4.18 16.97 11.37
N ASP A 92 3.36 18.01 11.35
CA ASP A 92 3.12 18.88 12.50
C ASP A 92 2.50 18.08 13.66
N LYS A 93 1.50 17.25 13.34
CA LYS A 93 0.89 16.35 14.33
C LYS A 93 1.90 15.39 14.93
N LEU A 94 2.76 14.77 14.11
CA LEU A 94 3.81 13.87 14.60
C LEU A 94 4.85 14.59 15.45
N ALA A 95 5.16 15.86 15.17
CA ALA A 95 6.07 16.68 15.97
C ALA A 95 5.52 16.99 17.37
N LEU A 96 4.20 17.10 17.51
CA LEU A 96 3.51 17.30 18.79
C LEU A 96 3.34 16.00 19.60
N LEU A 97 3.44 14.84 18.95
CA LEU A 97 3.31 13.53 19.61
C LEU A 97 4.65 13.06 20.22
N PRO A 98 4.61 12.16 21.22
CA PRO A 98 5.82 11.58 21.77
C PRO A 98 6.67 10.90 20.69
N LYS A 99 7.98 11.21 20.66
CA LYS A 99 8.94 10.60 19.73
C LYS A 99 8.97 9.07 19.79
N SER A 100 8.65 8.49 20.94
CA SER A 100 8.54 7.04 21.14
C SER A 100 7.52 6.73 22.24
N VAL A 101 6.70 5.71 22.02
CA VAL A 101 5.75 5.19 23.03
C VAL A 101 6.30 3.87 23.57
N ARG A 102 6.54 3.80 24.89
CA ARG A 102 6.97 2.57 25.59
C ARG A 102 5.93 2.21 26.65
N LYS A 103 5.42 0.98 26.61
CA LYS A 103 4.65 0.42 27.74
C LYS A 103 5.64 -0.02 28.82
N LYS A 104 5.49 0.48 30.05
CA LYS A 104 6.21 -0.10 31.19
C LYS A 104 5.70 -1.53 31.38
N ARG A 105 6.60 -2.52 31.45
CA ARG A 105 6.26 -3.86 31.96
C ARG A 105 5.95 -3.66 33.45
N ALA A 106 4.73 -3.94 33.88
CA ALA A 106 4.44 -4.05 35.29
C ALA A 106 5.23 -5.26 35.82
N THR A 107 6.26 -5.02 36.61
CA THR A 107 6.79 -6.03 37.52
C THR A 107 5.73 -6.23 38.59
N VAL A 108 4.95 -7.30 38.47
CA VAL A 108 4.20 -7.83 39.60
C VAL A 108 5.26 -8.31 40.59
N GLN A 109 5.51 -7.52 41.64
CA GLN A 109 6.17 -8.04 42.85
C GLN A 109 5.08 -8.80 43.59
N ASP A 110 5.08 -10.12 43.42
CA ASP A 110 4.27 -11.04 44.18
C ASP A 110 5.05 -11.39 45.45
N ASP A 111 4.94 -10.51 46.45
CA ASP A 111 5.52 -10.69 47.79
C ASP A 111 4.44 -11.16 48.79
N PHE A 112 3.56 -12.07 48.35
CA PHE A 112 2.55 -12.74 49.18
C PHE A 112 2.71 -14.26 49.16
#